data_AF-A0AA40A2A4-F1
#
_entry.id   AF-A0AA40A2A4-F1
#
_cell.length_a   1.000
_cell.length_b   1.000
_cell.length_c   1.000
_cell.angle_alpha   90.00
_cell.angle_beta   90.00
_cell.angle_gamma   90.00
#
_symmetry.space_group_name_H-M   'P 1'
#
loop_
_entity.id
_entity.type
_entity.pdbx_description
1 polymer ?
#
loop_
_entity_poly.entity_id
_entity_poly.type
_entity_poly.pdbx_seq_one_letter_code
_entity_poly.pdbx_strand_id
1 'polypeptide(L)'
;MAEVAGLILAVVPLLISALEHYEDAVNPVVAFLQWKQQLPKVIRELYMENATYAQNIRLLLNQTMSDAELSDMINNPNCDGWKSADIEGALRDQLGAAYSPCMSTVDEIAEIMVTIAKCLNIKGTDKVTQQGLEAIVFANPPTPNATRFRTKFCFRERIDFTMKRRSAATLLVRLGECNTRLFGFIEKADKIQGKAQDEVPSSRVKIKFVAPLTCIRGNASEVYRALSRSWCTTHPTHHASLRLEQRLVRRGRKTRKRLPQETGGGDRFGISLLRISKFSWIDTEFRVDDGDAQLPSAPRVPAVTFSLPDAPIDPPRPLQLPEVTDICSTIESAAHPLVGFRLCPSGILRGPYEVESPPCKLSAECVALCDFLSVTKREDFSLLDLYMLAITLVSSILQLSETPWLQQLWSKQNIQFLRLRDNRDDSVDIRHPYLIQGGPGTTPSDRRQPVDGRNMLALAIMLLEIQSGTPIESVRQDQEADLTTAKRWLDMRLEAGRLSWQFAGAITSCLQCYLDPSASFSNPDFFRAVEEKVLGPLENEMQYLYGSYV
;
A
#
# COMPACT_ATOMS: atom_id res chain seq x y z
N MET A 1 -13.22 -21.79 -20.06
CA MET A 1 -12.26 -20.88 -19.39
C MET A 1 -12.27 -21.10 -17.90
N ALA A 2 -13.43 -21.00 -17.25
CA ALA A 2 -13.54 -21.11 -15.79
C ALA A 2 -12.96 -22.43 -15.27
N GLU A 3 -13.37 -23.57 -15.85
CA GLU A 3 -12.89 -24.89 -15.45
C GLU A 3 -11.36 -25.02 -15.52
N VAL A 4 -10.75 -24.61 -16.64
CA VAL A 4 -9.29 -24.63 -16.81
C VAL A 4 -8.60 -23.77 -15.77
N ALA A 5 -9.17 -22.61 -15.43
CA ALA A 5 -8.61 -21.72 -14.43
C ALA A 5 -8.63 -22.31 -13.02
N GLY A 6 -9.72 -22.97 -12.63
CA GLY A 6 -9.81 -23.72 -11.38
C GLY A 6 -8.77 -24.85 -11.33
N LEU A 7 -8.60 -25.60 -12.42
CA LEU A 7 -7.62 -26.68 -12.48
C LEU A 7 -6.17 -26.20 -12.36
N ILE A 8 -5.83 -25.05 -12.94
CA ILE A 8 -4.51 -24.43 -12.75
C ILE A 8 -4.30 -24.09 -11.27
N LEU A 9 -5.28 -23.48 -10.60
CA LEU A 9 -5.21 -23.17 -9.16
C LEU A 9 -5.06 -24.42 -8.29
N ALA A 10 -5.62 -25.56 -8.71
CA ALA A 10 -5.47 -26.85 -8.03
C ALA A 10 -4.06 -27.46 -8.21
N VAL A 11 -3.49 -27.35 -9.41
CA VAL A 11 -2.23 -28.03 -9.78
C VAL A 11 -0.99 -27.29 -9.24
N VAL A 12 -0.99 -25.96 -9.19
CA VAL A 12 0.22 -25.23 -8.79
C VAL A 12 0.69 -25.56 -7.36
N PRO A 13 -0.19 -25.60 -6.32
CA PRO A 13 0.20 -26.03 -4.98
C PRO A 13 0.80 -27.44 -4.94
N LEU A 14 0.31 -28.36 -5.79
CA LEU A 14 0.85 -29.71 -5.93
C LEU A 14 2.28 -29.68 -6.49
N LEU A 15 2.52 -28.90 -7.56
CA LEU A 15 3.85 -28.77 -8.16
C LEU A 15 4.85 -28.15 -7.19
N ILE A 16 4.44 -27.12 -6.44
CA ILE A 16 5.26 -26.51 -5.40
C ILE A 16 5.60 -27.54 -4.31
N SER A 17 4.60 -28.28 -3.82
CA SER A 17 4.82 -29.32 -2.81
C SER A 17 5.76 -30.43 -3.30
N ALA A 18 5.74 -30.75 -4.60
CA ALA A 18 6.64 -31.73 -5.19
C ALA A 18 8.09 -31.21 -5.25
N LEU A 19 8.27 -29.94 -5.60
CA LEU A 19 9.58 -29.29 -5.61
C LEU A 19 10.18 -29.19 -4.20
N GLU A 20 9.38 -28.82 -3.19
CA GLU A 20 9.78 -28.80 -1.78
C GLU A 20 10.17 -30.20 -1.29
N HIS A 21 9.38 -31.23 -1.61
CA HIS A 21 9.70 -32.61 -1.21
C HIS A 21 10.98 -33.13 -1.90
N TYR A 22 11.26 -32.70 -3.12
CA TYR A 22 12.52 -33.02 -3.80
C TYR A 22 13.73 -32.35 -3.12
N GLU A 23 13.58 -31.13 -2.57
CA GLU A 23 14.62 -30.45 -1.80
C GLU A 23 15.01 -31.22 -0.54
N ASP A 24 14.02 -31.80 0.16
CA ASP A 24 14.22 -32.52 1.42
C ASP A 24 14.72 -33.96 1.26
N ALA A 25 14.44 -34.62 0.13
CA ALA A 25 14.62 -36.08 -0.04
C ALA A 25 15.93 -36.54 -0.70
N VAL A 26 16.78 -35.64 -1.22
CA VAL A 26 17.93 -36.01 -2.07
C VAL A 26 19.27 -35.92 -1.33
N ASN A 27 19.93 -37.08 -1.18
CA ASN A 27 21.34 -37.18 -0.76
C ASN A 27 22.29 -36.56 -1.82
N PRO A 28 23.50 -36.11 -1.45
CA PRO A 28 24.35 -35.24 -2.27
C PRO A 28 24.94 -35.95 -3.49
N VAL A 29 24.18 -36.03 -4.59
CA VAL A 29 24.66 -36.41 -5.92
C VAL A 29 25.15 -35.16 -6.65
N VAL A 30 26.19 -35.27 -7.48
CA VAL A 30 26.85 -34.15 -8.20
C VAL A 30 25.89 -33.25 -9.00
N ALA A 31 24.76 -33.78 -9.48
CA ALA A 31 23.70 -33.01 -10.14
C ALA A 31 22.92 -32.07 -9.18
N PHE A 32 22.84 -32.40 -7.90
CA PHE A 32 22.17 -31.63 -6.84
C PHE A 32 22.96 -30.39 -6.43
N LEU A 33 24.30 -30.45 -6.40
CA LEU A 33 25.16 -29.31 -6.04
C LEU A 33 24.94 -28.08 -6.94
N GLN A 34 24.61 -28.29 -8.22
CA GLN A 34 24.34 -27.20 -9.17
C GLN A 34 22.93 -26.60 -9.04
N TRP A 35 21.97 -27.34 -8.48
CA TRP A 35 20.58 -26.94 -8.34
C TRP A 35 20.17 -26.51 -6.93
N LYS A 36 20.91 -26.95 -5.89
CA LYS A 36 20.62 -26.65 -4.47
C LYS A 36 20.46 -25.16 -4.18
N GLN A 37 21.19 -24.29 -4.88
CA GLN A 37 21.06 -22.83 -4.70
C GLN A 37 19.92 -22.20 -5.51
N GLN A 38 19.42 -22.87 -6.55
CA GLN A 38 18.46 -22.31 -7.49
C GLN A 38 17.05 -22.86 -7.31
N LEU A 39 16.89 -24.07 -6.77
CA LEU A 39 15.59 -24.68 -6.51
C LEU A 39 14.72 -23.82 -5.57
N PRO A 40 15.24 -23.24 -4.46
CA PRO A 40 14.46 -22.29 -3.65
C PRO A 40 14.03 -21.05 -4.43
N LYS A 41 14.85 -20.59 -5.38
CA LYS A 41 14.52 -19.45 -6.26
C LYS A 41 13.37 -19.81 -7.20
N VAL A 42 13.42 -20.98 -7.83
CA VAL A 42 12.36 -21.49 -8.72
C VAL A 42 11.05 -21.73 -7.95
N ILE A 43 11.10 -22.35 -6.77
CA ILE A 43 9.94 -22.56 -5.90
C ILE A 43 9.29 -21.21 -5.57
N ARG A 44 10.10 -20.23 -5.16
CA ARG A 44 9.61 -18.90 -4.81
C ARG A 44 9.01 -18.15 -6.01
N GLU A 45 9.64 -18.21 -7.18
CA GLU A 45 9.09 -17.62 -8.41
C GLU A 45 7.74 -18.27 -8.77
N LEU A 46 7.64 -19.60 -8.68
CA LEU A 46 6.38 -20.29 -8.93
C LEU A 46 5.28 -19.92 -7.91
N TYR A 47 5.64 -19.72 -6.63
CA TYR A 47 4.72 -19.18 -5.62
C TYR A 47 4.22 -17.78 -5.99
N MET A 48 5.11 -16.89 -6.45
CA MET A 48 4.74 -15.53 -6.84
C MET A 48 3.84 -15.53 -8.07
N GLU A 49 4.19 -16.28 -9.11
CA GLU A 49 3.38 -16.39 -10.31
C GLU A 49 2.01 -17.02 -10.04
N ASN A 50 1.92 -17.97 -9.10
CA ASN A 50 0.65 -18.51 -8.65
C ASN A 50 -0.22 -17.45 -7.96
N ALA A 51 0.38 -16.64 -7.09
CA ALA A 51 -0.34 -15.57 -6.40
C ALA A 51 -0.87 -14.54 -7.40
N THR A 52 -0.05 -14.15 -8.38
CA THR A 52 -0.45 -13.27 -9.49
C THR A 52 -1.58 -13.89 -10.32
N TYR A 53 -1.47 -15.16 -10.68
CA TYR A 53 -2.51 -15.87 -11.43
C TYR A 53 -3.83 -15.92 -10.66
N ALA A 54 -3.80 -16.33 -9.39
CA ALA A 54 -4.98 -16.38 -8.53
C ALA A 54 -5.64 -15.00 -8.41
N GLN A 55 -4.85 -13.94 -8.37
CA GLN A 55 -5.38 -12.59 -8.36
C GLN A 55 -5.99 -12.17 -9.69
N ASN A 56 -5.38 -12.52 -10.82
CA ASN A 56 -5.97 -12.28 -12.14
C ASN A 56 -7.32 -12.97 -12.26
N ILE A 57 -7.42 -14.24 -11.84
CA ILE A 57 -8.68 -14.99 -11.84
C ILE A 57 -9.71 -14.36 -10.89
N ARG A 58 -9.29 -13.82 -9.73
CA ARG A 58 -10.19 -13.03 -8.86
C ARG A 58 -10.74 -11.79 -9.55
N LEU A 59 -9.87 -10.99 -10.16
CA LEU A 59 -10.29 -9.77 -10.84
C LEU A 59 -11.26 -10.09 -11.98
N LEU A 60 -11.02 -11.19 -12.67
CA LEU A 60 -11.88 -11.68 -13.74
C LEU A 60 -13.27 -12.07 -13.21
N LEU A 61 -13.33 -12.87 -12.14
CA LEU A 61 -14.58 -13.42 -11.60
C LEU A 61 -15.34 -12.46 -10.67
N ASN A 62 -14.69 -11.48 -10.04
CA ASN A 62 -15.34 -10.52 -9.14
C ASN A 62 -16.45 -9.68 -9.81
N GLN A 63 -16.46 -9.63 -11.14
CA GLN A 63 -17.52 -8.93 -11.89
C GLN A 63 -18.71 -9.83 -12.23
N THR A 64 -18.58 -11.15 -12.06
CA THR A 64 -19.60 -12.14 -12.41
C THR A 64 -20.24 -12.82 -11.21
N MET A 65 -19.64 -12.77 -10.02
CA MET A 65 -20.14 -13.41 -8.80
C MET A 65 -19.84 -12.60 -7.54
N SER A 66 -20.47 -12.98 -6.42
CA SER A 66 -20.23 -12.34 -5.13
C SER A 66 -18.86 -12.68 -4.55
N ASP A 67 -18.31 -11.79 -3.70
CA ASP A 67 -17.04 -12.02 -2.99
C ASP A 67 -17.01 -13.34 -2.19
N ALA A 68 -18.16 -13.77 -1.65
CA ALA A 68 -18.28 -14.99 -0.87
C ALA A 68 -18.14 -16.24 -1.76
N GLU A 69 -18.89 -16.29 -2.86
CA GLU A 69 -18.83 -17.37 -3.85
C GLU A 69 -17.44 -17.45 -4.50
N LEU A 70 -16.85 -16.30 -4.82
CA LEU A 70 -15.50 -16.20 -5.38
C LEU A 70 -14.44 -16.75 -4.41
N SER A 71 -14.54 -16.39 -3.12
CA SER A 71 -13.62 -16.88 -2.11
C SER A 71 -13.73 -18.40 -1.96
N ASP A 72 -14.95 -18.93 -1.94
CA ASP A 72 -15.19 -20.37 -1.82
C ASP A 72 -14.67 -21.13 -3.04
N MET A 73 -14.90 -20.63 -4.25
CA MET A 73 -14.41 -21.26 -5.49
C MET A 73 -12.87 -21.30 -5.56
N ILE A 74 -12.19 -20.22 -5.15
CA ILE A 74 -10.72 -20.18 -5.19
C ILE A 74 -10.08 -21.03 -4.10
N ASN A 75 -10.72 -21.11 -2.93
CA ASN A 75 -10.25 -21.96 -1.84
C ASN A 75 -10.61 -23.44 -2.06
N ASN A 76 -11.58 -23.73 -2.94
CA ASN A 76 -11.92 -25.07 -3.39
C ASN A 76 -11.89 -25.17 -4.93
N PRO A 77 -10.69 -25.23 -5.54
CA PRO A 77 -10.53 -25.25 -7.00
C PRO A 77 -11.18 -26.45 -7.71
N ASN A 78 -11.60 -27.47 -6.96
CA ASN A 78 -12.25 -28.67 -7.48
C ASN A 78 -13.78 -28.64 -7.33
N CYS A 79 -14.38 -27.51 -6.92
CA CYS A 79 -15.83 -27.43 -6.80
C CYS A 79 -16.52 -27.39 -8.17
N ASP A 80 -17.74 -27.92 -8.25
CA ASP A 80 -18.57 -27.93 -9.47
C ASP A 80 -18.89 -26.52 -9.99
N GLY A 81 -18.75 -25.48 -9.14
CA GLY A 81 -18.90 -24.09 -9.54
C GLY A 81 -18.01 -23.68 -10.72
N TRP A 82 -16.81 -24.26 -10.85
CA TRP A 82 -15.91 -23.99 -11.97
C TRP A 82 -16.41 -24.53 -13.32
N LYS A 83 -17.38 -25.46 -13.29
CA LYS A 83 -18.01 -26.08 -14.47
C LYS A 83 -19.34 -25.42 -14.84
N SER A 84 -19.72 -24.34 -14.16
CA SER A 84 -20.99 -23.64 -14.40
C SER A 84 -21.01 -23.00 -15.79
N ALA A 85 -22.01 -23.38 -16.60
CA ALA A 85 -22.26 -22.76 -17.90
C ALA A 85 -22.63 -21.27 -17.77
N ASP A 86 -23.25 -20.88 -16.66
CA ASP A 86 -23.64 -19.50 -16.38
C ASP A 86 -22.41 -18.61 -16.17
N ILE A 87 -21.40 -19.11 -15.44
CA ILE A 87 -20.12 -18.39 -15.23
C ILE A 87 -19.37 -18.25 -16.56
N GLU A 88 -19.31 -19.33 -17.36
CA GLU A 88 -18.65 -19.29 -18.66
C GLU A 88 -19.35 -18.32 -19.63
N GLY A 89 -20.68 -18.25 -19.60
CA GLY A 89 -21.48 -17.28 -20.35
C GLY A 89 -21.20 -15.84 -19.91
N ALA A 90 -21.25 -15.58 -18.60
CA ALA A 90 -21.00 -14.26 -18.05
C ALA A 90 -19.57 -13.75 -18.35
N LEU A 91 -18.56 -14.62 -18.28
CA LEU A 91 -17.18 -14.30 -18.66
C LEU A 91 -17.05 -13.95 -20.14
N ARG A 92 -17.78 -14.65 -21.01
CA ARG A 92 -17.80 -14.38 -22.46
C ARG A 92 -18.42 -13.03 -22.77
N ASP A 93 -19.55 -12.73 -22.15
CA ASP A 93 -20.22 -11.44 -22.30
C ASP A 93 -19.36 -10.30 -21.75
N GLN A 94 -18.68 -10.54 -20.62
CA GLN A 94 -17.83 -9.56 -19.98
C GLN A 94 -16.59 -9.24 -20.84
N LEU A 95 -15.83 -10.26 -21.23
CA LEU A 95 -14.58 -10.06 -21.96
C LEU A 95 -14.82 -9.69 -23.44
N GLY A 96 -15.99 -10.02 -23.99
CA GLY A 96 -16.34 -9.75 -25.38
C GLY A 96 -15.27 -10.26 -26.34
N ALA A 97 -14.72 -9.37 -27.17
CA ALA A 97 -13.66 -9.70 -28.12
C ALA A 97 -12.36 -10.20 -27.46
N ALA A 98 -12.11 -9.84 -26.19
CA ALA A 98 -10.94 -10.30 -25.45
C ALA A 98 -11.11 -11.72 -24.89
N TYR A 99 -12.31 -12.32 -24.96
CA TYR A 99 -12.57 -13.64 -24.40
C TYR A 99 -11.66 -14.72 -24.99
N SER A 100 -11.58 -14.81 -26.31
CA SER A 100 -10.76 -15.81 -26.99
C SER A 100 -9.26 -15.62 -26.71
N PRO A 101 -8.67 -14.41 -26.81
CA PRO A 101 -7.29 -14.16 -26.38
C PRO A 101 -7.01 -14.50 -24.90
N CYS A 102 -7.94 -14.20 -23.99
CA CYS A 102 -7.84 -14.59 -22.58
C CYS A 102 -7.81 -16.11 -22.44
N MET A 103 -8.71 -16.81 -23.12
CA MET A 103 -8.80 -18.27 -23.05
C MET A 103 -7.49 -18.90 -23.53
N SER A 104 -6.99 -18.47 -24.68
CA SER A 104 -5.71 -18.95 -25.21
C SER A 104 -4.54 -18.68 -24.25
N THR A 105 -4.57 -17.57 -23.51
CA THR A 105 -3.54 -17.27 -22.49
C THR A 105 -3.67 -18.21 -21.28
N VAL A 106 -4.90 -18.51 -20.84
CA VAL A 106 -5.16 -19.49 -19.77
C VAL A 106 -4.75 -20.90 -20.19
N ASP A 107 -5.03 -21.29 -21.43
CA ASP A 107 -4.59 -22.57 -21.98
C ASP A 107 -3.06 -22.67 -22.06
N GLU A 108 -2.37 -21.60 -22.44
CA GLU A 108 -0.90 -21.56 -22.42
C GLU A 108 -0.34 -21.75 -21.00
N ILE A 109 -0.98 -21.16 -19.97
CA ILE A 109 -0.62 -21.40 -18.57
C ILE A 109 -0.83 -22.87 -18.20
N ALA A 110 -1.95 -23.48 -18.63
CA ALA A 110 -2.20 -24.91 -18.39
C ALA A 110 -1.11 -25.79 -19.02
N GLU A 111 -0.68 -25.50 -20.24
CA GLU A 111 0.42 -26.21 -20.92
C GLU A 111 1.75 -26.08 -20.17
N ILE A 112 2.05 -24.91 -19.62
CA ILE A 112 3.22 -24.69 -18.77
C ILE A 112 3.15 -25.59 -17.53
N MET A 113 1.99 -25.65 -16.85
CA MET A 113 1.80 -26.52 -15.68
C MET A 113 1.98 -28.01 -16.02
N VAL A 114 1.43 -28.46 -17.15
CA VAL A 114 1.63 -29.83 -17.64
C VAL A 114 3.11 -30.11 -17.90
N THR A 115 3.83 -29.16 -18.49
CA THR A 115 5.26 -29.31 -18.77
C THR A 115 6.07 -29.46 -17.49
N ILE A 116 5.80 -28.62 -16.48
CA ILE A 116 6.45 -28.72 -15.17
C ILE A 116 6.09 -30.06 -14.50
N ALA A 117 4.83 -30.46 -14.52
CA ALA A 117 4.37 -31.74 -13.96
C ALA A 117 5.08 -32.95 -14.59
N LYS A 118 5.24 -32.97 -15.92
CA LYS A 118 5.97 -34.03 -16.64
C LYS A 118 7.44 -34.06 -16.24
N CYS A 119 8.07 -32.89 -16.13
CA CYS A 119 9.47 -32.79 -15.69
C CYS A 119 9.69 -33.28 -14.25
N LEU A 120 8.65 -33.27 -13.43
CA LEU A 120 8.62 -33.76 -12.05
C LEU A 120 8.13 -35.21 -11.93
N ASN A 121 7.78 -35.85 -13.05
CA ASN A 121 7.19 -37.19 -13.11
C ASN A 121 5.94 -37.34 -12.21
N ILE A 122 5.08 -36.32 -12.18
CA ILE A 122 3.86 -36.34 -11.37
C ILE A 122 2.85 -37.32 -11.96
N LYS A 123 2.23 -38.12 -11.11
CA LYS A 123 1.20 -39.09 -11.50
C LYS A 123 0.02 -38.41 -12.19
N GLY A 124 -0.48 -39.03 -13.26
CA GLY A 124 -1.58 -38.49 -14.07
C GLY A 124 -1.11 -37.71 -15.30
N THR A 125 0.18 -37.38 -15.40
CA THR A 125 0.76 -36.69 -16.58
C THR A 125 0.68 -37.52 -17.87
N ASP A 126 0.60 -38.85 -17.76
CA ASP A 126 0.40 -39.81 -18.85
C ASP A 126 -1.00 -39.72 -19.47
N LYS A 127 -1.99 -39.26 -18.71
CA LYS A 127 -3.40 -39.17 -19.12
C LYS A 127 -3.84 -37.77 -19.52
N VAL A 128 -2.96 -36.78 -19.40
CA VAL A 128 -3.26 -35.36 -19.71
C VAL A 128 -3.74 -35.15 -21.14
N THR A 129 -3.27 -35.95 -22.11
CA THR A 129 -3.71 -35.85 -23.51
C THR A 129 -5.19 -36.20 -23.71
N GLN A 130 -5.78 -36.98 -22.80
CA GLN A 130 -7.19 -37.39 -22.86
C GLN A 130 -8.07 -36.63 -21.85
N GLN A 131 -7.52 -36.27 -20.70
CA GLN A 131 -8.28 -35.76 -19.53
C GLN A 131 -7.79 -34.38 -19.04
N GLY A 132 -6.85 -33.75 -19.74
CA GLY A 132 -6.31 -32.43 -19.36
C GLY A 132 -5.64 -32.42 -17.98
N LEU A 133 -5.66 -31.26 -17.32
CA LEU A 133 -5.12 -31.09 -15.96
C LEU A 133 -5.89 -31.89 -14.90
N GLU A 134 -7.14 -32.27 -15.15
CA GLU A 134 -7.96 -33.04 -14.20
C GLU A 134 -7.30 -34.36 -13.80
N ALA A 135 -6.65 -35.04 -14.74
CA ALA A 135 -5.93 -36.29 -14.48
C ALA A 135 -4.85 -36.13 -13.42
N ILE A 136 -4.15 -34.98 -13.41
CA ILE A 136 -3.10 -34.68 -12.44
C ILE A 136 -3.73 -34.40 -11.07
N VAL A 137 -4.77 -33.58 -11.02
CA VAL A 137 -5.45 -33.22 -9.76
C VAL A 137 -6.06 -34.45 -9.10
N PHE A 138 -6.80 -35.26 -9.86
CA PHE A 138 -7.48 -36.46 -9.34
C PHE A 138 -6.50 -37.53 -8.87
N ALA A 139 -5.37 -37.70 -9.56
CA ALA A 139 -4.35 -38.66 -9.18
C ALA A 139 -3.59 -38.29 -7.89
N ASN A 140 -3.65 -37.02 -7.46
CA ASN A 140 -2.86 -36.48 -6.35
C ASN A 140 -3.74 -35.69 -5.36
N PRO A 141 -4.65 -36.35 -4.61
CA PRO A 141 -5.51 -35.68 -3.65
C PRO A 141 -4.71 -35.07 -2.48
N PRO A 142 -5.15 -33.92 -1.94
CA PRO A 142 -4.50 -33.28 -0.80
C PRO A 142 -4.67 -34.10 0.49
N THR A 143 -3.75 -33.92 1.44
CA THR A 143 -3.83 -34.59 2.74
C THR A 143 -4.95 -34.02 3.63
N PRO A 144 -5.55 -34.83 4.52
CA PRO A 144 -6.67 -34.41 5.38
C PRO A 144 -6.35 -33.26 6.35
N ASN A 145 -5.06 -33.01 6.64
CA ASN A 145 -4.60 -31.95 7.55
C ASN A 145 -4.23 -30.64 6.82
N ALA A 146 -4.79 -30.40 5.62
CA ALA A 146 -4.60 -29.14 4.90
C ALA A 146 -5.13 -27.97 5.74
N THR A 147 -4.25 -27.04 6.13
CA THR A 147 -4.66 -25.77 6.72
C THR A 147 -5.04 -24.80 5.61
N ARG A 148 -5.83 -23.75 5.92
CA ARG A 148 -6.28 -22.70 4.97
C ARG A 148 -5.16 -22.04 4.14
N PHE A 149 -3.89 -22.21 4.51
CA PHE A 149 -2.76 -21.50 3.92
C PHE A 149 -1.68 -22.41 3.30
N ARG A 150 -1.76 -23.74 3.49
CA ARG A 150 -0.76 -24.66 2.94
C ARG A 150 -1.37 -26.04 2.69
N THR A 151 -1.80 -26.27 1.47
CA THR A 151 -2.25 -27.59 1.01
C THR A 151 -1.03 -28.51 0.92
N LYS A 152 -1.00 -29.56 1.74
CA LYS A 152 0.09 -30.55 1.72
C LYS A 152 -0.30 -31.77 0.90
N PHE A 153 0.63 -32.24 0.07
CA PHE A 153 0.47 -33.43 -0.76
C PHE A 153 1.45 -34.51 -0.30
N CYS A 154 1.06 -35.77 -0.46
CA CYS A 154 1.93 -36.91 -0.19
C CYS A 154 2.29 -37.60 -1.49
N PHE A 155 3.58 -37.75 -1.76
CA PHE A 155 4.10 -38.42 -2.92
C PHE A 155 4.56 -39.82 -2.53
N ARG A 156 3.84 -40.85 -3.00
CA ARG A 156 4.17 -42.27 -2.72
C ARG A 156 5.30 -42.78 -3.61
N GLU A 157 5.40 -42.24 -4.82
CA GLU A 157 6.42 -42.56 -5.81
C GLU A 157 7.52 -41.49 -5.75
N ARG A 158 8.73 -41.84 -6.20
CA ARG A 158 9.86 -40.92 -6.20
C ARG A 158 9.58 -39.78 -7.18
N ILE A 159 9.60 -38.54 -6.68
CA ILE A 159 9.59 -37.36 -7.54
C ILE A 159 10.96 -37.27 -8.21
N ASP A 160 10.97 -37.29 -9.54
CA ASP A 160 12.18 -37.17 -10.34
C ASP A 160 12.29 -35.75 -10.88
N PHE A 161 13.42 -35.09 -10.65
CA PHE A 161 13.66 -33.77 -11.21
C PHE A 161 14.50 -33.88 -12.48
N THR A 162 13.82 -33.90 -13.64
CA THR A 162 14.47 -34.08 -14.95
C THR A 162 14.67 -32.78 -15.74
N MET A 163 14.21 -31.65 -15.20
CA MET A 163 14.22 -30.36 -15.89
C MET A 163 15.64 -29.77 -15.98
N LYS A 164 16.01 -29.24 -17.14
CA LYS A 164 17.24 -28.46 -17.33
C LYS A 164 17.07 -27.02 -16.82
N ARG A 165 18.16 -26.40 -16.33
CA ARG A 165 18.14 -25.06 -15.71
C ARG A 165 17.56 -23.99 -16.64
N ARG A 166 18.04 -23.95 -17.88
CA ARG A 166 17.56 -22.99 -18.88
C ARG A 166 16.07 -23.20 -19.16
N SER A 167 15.61 -24.44 -19.24
CA SER A 167 14.20 -24.77 -19.47
C SER A 167 13.29 -24.30 -18.34
N ALA A 168 13.72 -24.47 -17.07
CA ALA A 168 12.97 -23.99 -15.92
C ALA A 168 12.81 -22.46 -15.92
N ALA A 169 13.92 -21.75 -16.16
CA ALA A 169 13.90 -20.29 -16.28
C ALA A 169 13.00 -19.82 -17.43
N THR A 170 13.08 -20.48 -18.60
CA THR A 170 12.21 -20.17 -19.74
C THR A 170 10.73 -20.39 -19.43
N LEU A 171 10.38 -21.48 -18.73
CA LEU A 171 8.98 -21.74 -18.37
C LEU A 171 8.43 -20.70 -17.37
N LEU A 172 9.25 -20.27 -16.40
CA LEU A 172 8.86 -19.24 -15.43
C LEU A 172 8.71 -17.86 -16.07
N VAL A 173 9.63 -17.47 -16.98
CA VAL A 173 9.50 -16.23 -17.75
C VAL A 173 8.22 -16.24 -18.58
N ARG A 174 7.96 -17.34 -19.30
CA ARG A 174 6.71 -17.49 -20.08
C ARG A 174 5.46 -17.43 -19.20
N LEU A 175 5.51 -18.00 -17.99
CA LEU A 175 4.39 -17.93 -17.04
C LEU A 175 4.12 -16.48 -16.61
N GLY A 176 5.17 -15.72 -16.28
CA GLY A 176 5.06 -14.29 -15.95
C GLY A 176 4.53 -13.44 -17.12
N GLU A 177 4.96 -13.72 -18.34
CA GLU A 177 4.43 -13.08 -19.56
C GLU A 177 2.95 -13.40 -19.77
N CYS A 178 2.51 -14.64 -19.51
CA CYS A 178 1.11 -15.02 -19.58
C CYS A 178 0.27 -14.28 -18.52
N ASN A 179 0.74 -14.23 -17.27
CA ASN A 179 0.09 -13.48 -16.20
C ASN A 179 -0.04 -11.98 -16.51
N THR A 180 1.01 -11.39 -17.09
CA THR A 180 0.99 -9.99 -17.53
C THR A 180 -0.02 -9.76 -18.66
N ARG A 181 -0.04 -10.63 -19.67
CA ARG A 181 -1.02 -10.57 -20.76
C ARG A 181 -2.45 -10.70 -20.25
N LEU A 182 -2.70 -11.67 -19.37
CA LEU A 182 -4.01 -11.93 -18.77
C LEU A 182 -4.52 -10.70 -18.01
N PHE A 183 -3.68 -10.11 -17.16
CA PHE A 183 -4.01 -8.86 -16.46
C PHE A 183 -4.31 -7.72 -17.44
N GLY A 184 -3.51 -7.56 -18.49
CA GLY A 184 -3.70 -6.54 -19.51
C GLY A 184 -5.03 -6.65 -20.26
N PHE A 185 -5.53 -7.87 -20.50
CA PHE A 185 -6.86 -8.07 -21.08
C PHE A 185 -7.97 -7.73 -20.09
N ILE A 186 -7.85 -8.16 -18.82
CA ILE A 186 -8.82 -7.86 -17.76
C ILE A 186 -8.96 -6.35 -17.55
N GLU A 187 -7.83 -5.64 -17.44
CA GLU A 187 -7.81 -4.19 -17.21
C GLU A 187 -8.44 -3.41 -18.38
N LYS A 188 -8.17 -3.84 -19.62
CA LYS A 188 -8.76 -3.21 -20.82
C LYS A 188 -10.24 -3.52 -20.95
N ALA A 189 -10.67 -4.76 -20.66
CA ALA A 189 -12.08 -5.13 -20.67
C ALA A 189 -12.88 -4.29 -19.66
N ASP A 190 -12.36 -4.11 -18.45
CA ASP A 190 -12.96 -3.25 -17.43
C ASP A 190 -13.04 -1.78 -17.85
N LYS A 191 -12.01 -1.24 -18.52
CA LYS A 191 -12.02 0.13 -19.08
C LYS A 191 -13.04 0.31 -20.20
N ILE A 192 -13.29 -0.72 -21.01
CA ILE A 192 -14.28 -0.67 -22.10
C ILE A 192 -15.69 -0.72 -21.51
N GLN A 193 -15.93 -1.57 -20.52
CA GLN A 193 -17.21 -1.64 -19.82
C GLN A 193 -17.50 -0.39 -18.99
N GLY A 194 -16.48 0.16 -18.32
CA GLY A 194 -16.58 1.40 -17.57
C GLY A 194 -16.92 2.63 -18.43
N LYS A 195 -16.69 2.59 -19.75
CA LYS A 195 -17.13 3.62 -20.70
C LYS A 195 -18.57 3.43 -21.22
N ALA A 196 -19.15 2.24 -21.05
CA ALA A 196 -20.53 1.94 -21.42
C ALA A 196 -21.52 2.06 -20.24
N GLN A 197 -21.01 2.18 -19.00
CA GLN A 197 -21.79 2.17 -17.75
C GLN A 197 -21.53 3.41 -16.87
N ASP A 198 -21.68 4.61 -17.42
CA ASP A 198 -21.62 5.86 -16.63
C ASP A 198 -22.80 6.05 -15.63
N GLU A 199 -23.65 5.03 -15.39
CA GLU A 199 -24.81 5.14 -14.47
C GLU A 199 -24.85 4.19 -13.26
N VAL A 200 -23.94 3.23 -13.05
CA VAL A 200 -23.95 2.38 -11.81
C VAL A 200 -22.53 2.06 -11.30
N PRO A 201 -22.25 2.08 -9.97
CA PRO A 201 -20.88 2.13 -9.44
C PRO A 201 -20.18 0.75 -9.45
N SER A 202 -19.06 0.65 -10.16
CA SER A 202 -18.15 -0.50 -10.16
C SER A 202 -17.51 -0.78 -8.78
N SER A 203 -17.37 -2.07 -8.46
CA SER A 203 -16.92 -2.70 -7.20
C SER A 203 -15.42 -2.55 -6.87
N ARG A 204 -14.69 -1.63 -7.51
CA ARG A 204 -13.35 -1.24 -7.01
C ARG A 204 -13.54 -0.47 -5.71
N VAL A 205 -12.75 -0.76 -4.68
CA VAL A 205 -12.73 0.09 -3.47
C VAL A 205 -12.26 1.47 -3.93
N LYS A 206 -13.23 2.36 -4.21
CA LYS A 206 -12.93 3.75 -4.51
C LYS A 206 -12.25 4.29 -3.28
N ILE A 207 -10.99 4.72 -3.43
CA ILE A 207 -10.31 5.46 -2.39
C ILE A 207 -11.18 6.66 -2.07
N LYS A 208 -11.40 6.87 -0.79
CA LYS A 208 -12.14 8.01 -0.28
C LYS A 208 -11.36 8.61 0.84
N PHE A 209 -11.07 9.89 0.73
CA PHE A 209 -10.57 10.66 1.86
C PHE A 209 -11.70 10.95 2.85
N VAL A 210 -11.37 11.17 4.12
CA VAL A 210 -12.34 11.48 5.19
C VAL A 210 -13.06 12.82 4.97
N ALA A 211 -12.50 13.69 4.12
CA ALA A 211 -13.08 14.94 3.67
C ALA A 211 -12.64 15.23 2.23
N PRO A 212 -13.33 16.14 1.50
CA PRO A 212 -12.86 16.58 0.18
C PRO A 212 -11.43 17.13 0.25
N LEU A 213 -10.58 16.75 -0.71
CA LEU A 213 -9.18 17.18 -0.72
C LEU A 213 -9.02 18.70 -0.82
N THR A 214 -9.95 19.39 -1.48
CA THR A 214 -9.99 20.85 -1.50
C THR A 214 -10.13 21.45 -0.10
N CYS A 215 -10.95 20.84 0.76
CA CYS A 215 -11.10 21.21 2.16
C CYS A 215 -9.83 20.89 2.95
N ILE A 216 -9.27 19.68 2.81
CA ILE A 216 -8.02 19.29 3.50
C ILE A 216 -6.87 20.23 3.12
N ARG A 217 -6.70 20.54 1.84
CA ARG A 217 -5.69 21.48 1.32
C ARG A 217 -5.91 22.90 1.84
N GLY A 218 -7.16 23.36 1.85
CA GLY A 218 -7.54 24.65 2.39
C GLY A 218 -7.16 24.77 3.87
N ASN A 219 -7.59 23.80 4.68
CA ASN A 219 -7.33 23.76 6.11
C ASN A 219 -5.83 23.65 6.42
N ALA A 220 -5.10 22.78 5.71
CA ALA A 220 -3.64 22.66 5.85
C ALA A 220 -2.92 23.99 5.56
N SER A 221 -3.37 24.71 4.53
CA SER A 221 -2.83 26.02 4.16
C SER A 221 -3.15 27.09 5.20
N GLU A 222 -4.35 27.06 5.78
CA GLU A 222 -4.73 27.98 6.86
C GLU A 222 -3.91 27.73 8.12
N VAL A 223 -3.70 26.47 8.51
CA VAL A 223 -2.81 26.12 9.63
C VAL A 223 -1.38 26.62 9.38
N TYR A 224 -0.86 26.45 8.16
CA TYR A 224 0.46 26.99 7.82
C TYR A 224 0.53 28.52 7.98
N ARG A 225 -0.47 29.24 7.47
CA ARG A 225 -0.53 30.72 7.54
C ARG A 225 -0.66 31.20 8.98
N ALA A 226 -1.51 30.56 9.77
CA ALA A 226 -1.69 30.87 11.18
C ALA A 226 -0.37 30.69 11.95
N LEU A 227 0.29 29.53 11.76
CA LEU A 227 1.57 29.25 12.38
C LEU A 227 2.62 30.29 11.98
N SER A 228 2.72 30.58 10.69
CA SER A 228 3.68 31.57 10.13
C SER A 228 3.49 32.98 10.70
N ARG A 229 2.26 33.36 11.08
CA ARG A 229 1.95 34.67 11.68
C ARG A 229 2.17 34.71 13.20
N SER A 230 2.20 33.55 13.84
CA SER A 230 2.25 33.41 15.30
C SER A 230 3.65 33.18 15.88
N TRP A 231 4.67 33.03 15.03
CA TRP A 231 6.05 32.90 15.48
C TRP A 231 6.53 34.18 16.17
N CYS A 232 7.29 34.04 17.26
CA CYS A 232 7.91 35.19 17.90
C CYS A 232 9.04 35.76 17.02
N THR A 233 9.45 36.99 17.31
CA THR A 233 10.60 37.63 16.65
C THR A 233 11.91 37.46 17.41
N THR A 234 11.89 36.78 18.57
CA THR A 234 13.05 36.68 19.47
C THR A 234 13.96 35.51 19.12
N HIS A 235 13.42 34.42 18.60
CA HIS A 235 14.21 33.27 18.19
C HIS A 235 14.77 33.48 16.77
N PRO A 236 16.01 33.04 16.50
CA PRO A 236 16.61 33.13 15.17
C PRO A 236 16.02 32.11 14.19
N THR A 237 15.53 30.97 14.70
CA THR A 237 14.94 29.89 13.93
C THR A 237 13.77 29.29 14.69
N HIS A 238 12.78 28.79 13.94
CA HIS A 238 11.62 28.07 14.45
C HIS A 238 11.51 26.73 13.76
N HIS A 239 11.13 25.70 14.49
CA HIS A 239 10.98 24.36 13.94
C HIS A 239 9.57 23.83 14.20
N ALA A 240 8.90 23.49 13.11
CA ALA A 240 7.61 22.83 13.10
C ALA A 240 7.65 21.64 12.15
N SER A 241 7.05 20.55 12.61
CA SER A 241 7.01 19.27 11.92
C SER A 241 5.55 18.84 11.80
N LEU A 242 5.01 18.86 10.58
CA LEU A 242 3.64 18.45 10.30
C LEU A 242 3.55 16.92 10.30
N ARG A 243 2.70 16.35 11.14
CA ARG A 243 2.45 14.90 11.12
C ARG A 243 1.72 14.52 9.84
N LEU A 244 2.28 13.57 9.11
CA LEU A 244 1.71 13.05 7.88
C LEU A 244 0.67 11.98 8.19
N GLU A 245 -0.53 12.15 7.65
CA GLU A 245 -1.69 11.30 7.95
C GLU A 245 -2.36 10.83 6.66
N GLN A 246 -2.83 9.58 6.66
CA GLN A 246 -3.41 8.97 5.46
C GLN A 246 -4.77 9.56 5.09
N ARG A 247 -5.58 9.92 6.11
CA ARG A 247 -6.93 10.50 5.95
C ARG A 247 -7.85 9.70 5.03
N LEU A 248 -7.71 8.38 5.01
CA LEU A 248 -8.50 7.47 4.17
C LEU A 248 -9.66 6.83 4.95
N VAL A 249 -10.80 6.68 4.28
CA VAL A 249 -11.98 5.97 4.79
C VAL A 249 -11.80 4.48 4.54
N ARG A 250 -11.64 3.70 5.61
CA ARG A 250 -11.57 2.24 5.57
C ARG A 250 -12.84 1.60 6.13
N ARG A 251 -13.45 0.68 5.39
CA ARG A 251 -14.62 -0.08 5.87
C ARG A 251 -14.14 -1.14 6.86
N GLY A 252 -14.30 -0.89 8.16
CA GLY A 252 -14.06 -1.92 9.18
C GLY A 252 -15.15 -3.00 9.18
N ARG A 253 -14.79 -4.28 9.37
CA ARG A 253 -15.75 -5.32 9.77
C ARG A 253 -16.25 -5.01 11.18
N LYS A 254 -17.57 -5.13 11.39
CA LYS A 254 -18.25 -4.89 12.67
C LYS A 254 -17.87 -5.93 13.72
N THR A 255 -16.67 -5.87 14.31
CA THR A 255 -16.31 -6.71 15.46
C THR A 255 -15.45 -5.97 16.48
N ARG A 256 -16.04 -5.82 17.69
CA ARG A 256 -15.50 -5.46 19.02
C ARG A 256 -14.76 -4.12 19.17
N LYS A 257 -15.06 -3.46 20.30
CA LYS A 257 -14.52 -2.21 20.87
C LYS A 257 -13.24 -1.73 20.15
N ARG A 258 -13.43 -0.86 19.16
CA ARG A 258 -12.33 -0.14 18.50
C ARG A 258 -11.68 0.81 19.51
N LEU A 259 -10.36 0.74 19.63
CA LEU A 259 -9.57 1.89 20.07
C LEU A 259 -9.87 3.04 19.08
N PRO A 260 -10.03 4.30 19.52
CA PRO A 260 -10.32 5.42 18.63
C PRO A 260 -9.32 5.40 17.47
N GLN A 261 -9.83 5.27 16.24
CA GLN A 261 -9.01 5.30 15.06
C GLN A 261 -8.42 6.73 14.98
N GLU A 262 -7.11 6.88 15.18
CA GLU A 262 -6.36 8.15 15.09
C GLU A 262 -6.29 8.68 13.63
N THR A 263 -7.33 8.50 12.83
CA THR A 263 -7.44 9.23 11.57
C THR A 263 -7.78 10.67 11.89
N GLY A 264 -6.81 11.58 11.72
CA GLY A 264 -7.05 13.02 11.75
C GLY A 264 -8.24 13.37 10.85
N GLY A 265 -9.26 13.99 11.43
CA GLY A 265 -10.41 14.53 10.68
C GLY A 265 -9.92 15.58 9.68
N GLY A 266 -10.70 15.88 8.62
CA GLY A 266 -10.32 16.87 7.61
C GLY A 266 -9.98 18.27 8.15
N ASP A 267 -10.44 18.56 9.37
CA ASP A 267 -10.29 19.78 10.16
C ASP A 267 -9.12 19.74 11.17
N ARG A 268 -8.52 18.57 11.44
CA ARG A 268 -7.50 18.40 12.50
C ARG A 268 -6.13 18.12 11.93
N PHE A 269 -5.07 18.72 12.48
CA PHE A 269 -3.69 18.54 12.04
C PHE A 269 -2.77 18.38 13.25
N GLY A 270 -2.02 17.28 13.30
CA GLY A 270 -0.95 17.11 14.29
C GLY A 270 0.30 17.85 13.86
N ILE A 271 0.84 18.71 14.72
CA ILE A 271 2.12 19.41 14.49
C ILE A 271 2.97 19.27 15.73
N SER A 272 4.20 18.80 15.59
CA SER A 272 5.18 18.88 16.67
C SER A 272 5.96 20.18 16.55
N LEU A 273 6.09 20.89 17.66
CA LEU A 273 6.79 22.18 17.75
C LEU A 273 8.01 22.05 18.66
N LEU A 274 9.14 22.65 18.27
CA LEU A 274 10.34 22.64 19.10
C LEU A 274 10.27 23.73 20.17
N ARG A 275 10.41 23.32 21.44
CA ARG A 275 10.64 24.23 22.57
C ARG A 275 12.12 24.54 22.66
N ILE A 276 12.53 25.69 22.15
CA ILE A 276 13.92 26.10 21.99
C ILE A 276 14.63 26.20 23.35
N SER A 277 13.93 26.71 24.37
CA SER A 277 14.50 26.87 25.73
C SER A 277 14.70 25.53 26.43
N LYS A 278 13.87 24.53 26.10
CA LYS A 278 13.89 23.20 26.73
C LYS A 278 14.57 22.12 25.86
N PHE A 279 15.00 22.45 24.64
CA PHE A 279 15.51 21.51 23.64
C PHE A 279 14.66 20.24 23.52
N SER A 280 13.34 20.39 23.49
CA SER A 280 12.41 19.26 23.44
C SER A 280 11.19 19.57 22.58
N TRP A 281 10.67 18.53 21.93
CA TRP A 281 9.45 18.63 21.15
C TRP A 281 8.21 18.59 22.06
N ILE A 282 7.18 19.30 21.64
CA ILE A 282 5.82 19.18 22.18
C ILE A 282 4.87 18.84 21.03
N ASP A 283 4.00 17.86 21.23
CA ASP A 283 2.98 17.52 20.23
C ASP A 283 1.83 18.50 20.37
N THR A 284 1.25 18.92 19.24
CA THR A 284 0.13 19.86 19.23
C THR A 284 -0.93 19.45 18.22
N GLU A 285 -2.18 19.75 18.51
CA GLU A 285 -3.31 19.53 17.60
C GLU A 285 -3.88 20.87 17.16
N PHE A 286 -3.91 21.14 15.86
CA PHE A 286 -4.59 22.29 15.28
C PHE A 286 -5.96 21.85 14.75
N ARG A 287 -7.03 22.51 15.18
CA ARG A 287 -8.39 22.34 14.63
C ARG A 287 -8.83 23.57 13.86
N VAL A 288 -9.33 23.40 12.65
CA VAL A 288 -9.88 24.49 11.82
C VAL A 288 -11.40 24.49 11.94
N ASP A 289 -11.99 25.60 12.36
CA ASP A 289 -13.45 25.72 12.44
C ASP A 289 -14.05 26.10 11.07
N ASP A 290 -15.05 25.36 10.61
CA ASP A 290 -15.72 25.59 9.30
C ASP A 290 -16.74 26.76 9.31
N GLY A 291 -16.81 27.57 10.37
CA GLY A 291 -17.68 28.76 10.43
C GLY A 291 -19.19 28.51 10.58
N ASP A 292 -19.68 27.29 10.45
CA ASP A 292 -21.11 26.93 10.59
C ASP A 292 -21.63 26.83 12.04
N ALA A 293 -20.86 27.26 13.03
CA ALA A 293 -21.27 27.25 14.45
C ALA A 293 -22.20 28.42 14.85
N GLN A 294 -23.05 28.89 13.94
CA GLN A 294 -24.15 29.83 14.22
C GLN A 294 -25.47 29.31 13.64
N LEU A 295 -26.03 28.28 14.25
CA LEU A 295 -27.48 28.05 14.23
C LEU A 295 -28.05 28.44 15.60
N PRO A 296 -29.00 29.39 15.68
CA PRO A 296 -29.78 29.59 16.89
C PRO A 296 -30.50 28.29 17.20
N SER A 297 -30.43 27.83 18.45
CA SER A 297 -31.14 26.63 18.90
C SER A 297 -32.62 26.73 18.54
N ALA A 298 -33.08 25.90 17.59
CA ALA A 298 -34.51 25.67 17.40
C ALA A 298 -35.12 25.11 18.70
N PRO A 299 -36.38 25.43 19.03
CA PRO A 299 -37.00 25.03 20.28
C PRO A 299 -37.07 23.50 20.39
N ARG A 300 -36.53 22.96 21.48
CA ARG A 300 -36.46 21.52 21.76
C ARG A 300 -37.87 20.96 21.99
N VAL A 301 -38.31 20.03 21.15
CA VAL A 301 -39.37 19.06 21.50
C VAL A 301 -38.76 18.07 22.51
N PRO A 302 -39.42 17.73 23.63
CA PRO A 302 -38.84 16.87 24.65
C PRO A 302 -38.76 15.43 24.12
N ALA A 303 -37.56 15.02 23.69
CA ALA A 303 -37.21 13.62 23.49
C ALA A 303 -36.50 13.12 24.76
N VAL A 304 -37.07 12.09 25.38
CA VAL A 304 -36.47 11.42 26.54
C VAL A 304 -35.31 10.56 26.03
N THR A 305 -34.08 10.98 26.35
CA THR A 305 -32.86 10.24 26.02
C THR A 305 -32.30 9.62 27.30
N PHE A 306 -32.03 8.31 27.26
CA PHE A 306 -31.31 7.62 28.32
C PHE A 306 -29.83 8.01 28.26
N SER A 307 -29.33 8.65 29.33
CA SER A 307 -27.92 9.01 29.45
C SER A 307 -27.08 7.75 29.72
N LEU A 308 -26.18 7.41 28.80
CA LEU A 308 -25.00 6.61 29.13
C LEU A 308 -23.94 7.55 29.74
N PRO A 309 -23.20 7.13 30.79
CA PRO A 309 -22.02 7.87 31.23
C PRO A 309 -20.91 7.74 30.19
N ASP A 310 -20.17 8.82 29.98
CA ASP A 310 -19.02 8.99 29.06
C ASP A 310 -19.36 9.20 27.58
N ALA A 311 -19.97 10.35 27.28
CA ALA A 311 -19.72 11.02 26.00
C ALA A 311 -18.46 11.89 26.15
N PRO A 312 -17.51 11.88 25.19
CA PRO A 312 -16.35 12.76 25.24
C PRO A 312 -16.82 14.22 25.29
N ILE A 313 -16.25 14.98 26.23
CA ILE A 313 -16.55 16.41 26.40
C ILE A 313 -16.12 17.12 25.12
N ASP A 314 -17.07 17.80 24.45
CA ASP A 314 -16.72 18.65 23.32
C ASP A 314 -15.72 19.72 23.77
N PRO A 315 -14.60 19.93 23.05
CA PRO A 315 -13.60 20.90 23.46
C PRO A 315 -14.18 22.32 23.52
N PRO A 316 -13.62 23.19 24.37
CA PRO A 316 -14.13 24.53 24.63
C PRO A 316 -14.34 25.32 23.34
N ARG A 317 -15.40 26.15 23.32
CA ARG A 317 -15.77 26.95 22.15
C ARG A 317 -14.67 27.97 21.81
N PRO A 318 -14.46 28.32 20.53
CA PRO A 318 -13.36 29.18 20.09
C PRO A 318 -13.34 30.54 20.80
N LEU A 319 -14.52 31.12 21.04
CA LEU A 319 -14.70 32.43 21.68
C LEU A 319 -14.24 32.48 23.15
N GLN A 320 -14.05 31.33 23.80
CA GLN A 320 -13.61 31.25 25.20
C GLN A 320 -12.09 31.13 25.34
N LEU A 321 -11.38 30.88 24.23
CA LEU A 321 -9.94 30.67 24.23
C LEU A 321 -9.21 31.99 23.92
N PRO A 322 -8.09 32.29 24.61
CA PRO A 322 -7.31 33.48 24.32
C PRO A 322 -6.67 33.41 22.94
N GLU A 323 -6.41 34.57 22.34
CA GLU A 323 -5.71 34.69 21.07
C GLU A 323 -4.22 34.40 21.27
N VAL A 324 -3.64 33.62 20.35
CA VAL A 324 -2.22 33.25 20.34
C VAL A 324 -1.49 34.14 19.35
N THR A 325 -0.85 35.19 19.86
CA THR A 325 0.00 36.08 19.06
C THR A 325 1.47 35.66 19.05
N ASP A 326 1.89 34.90 20.06
CA ASP A 326 3.23 34.32 20.19
C ASP A 326 3.10 32.84 20.59
N ILE A 327 3.23 31.96 19.61
CA ILE A 327 3.12 30.52 19.81
C ILE A 327 4.33 29.95 20.56
N CYS A 328 5.51 30.58 20.45
CA CYS A 328 6.72 30.14 21.15
C CYS A 328 6.57 30.30 22.66
N SER A 329 6.16 31.49 23.11
CA SER A 329 5.88 31.75 24.53
C SER A 329 4.78 30.82 25.07
N THR A 330 3.79 30.52 24.24
CA THR A 330 2.68 29.63 24.58
C THR A 330 3.14 28.18 24.77
N ILE A 331 3.96 27.64 23.87
CA ILE A 331 4.42 26.24 23.96
C ILE A 331 5.50 26.04 25.03
N GLU A 332 6.28 27.07 25.33
CA GLU A 332 7.29 27.02 26.40
C GLU A 332 6.65 26.96 27.79
N SER A 333 5.51 27.62 27.96
CA SER A 333 4.74 27.63 29.21
C SER A 333 3.79 26.42 29.35
N ALA A 334 3.57 25.64 28.29
CA ALA A 334 2.69 24.48 28.31
C ALA A 334 3.18 23.40 29.30
N ALA A 335 2.28 23.01 30.21
CA ALA A 335 2.49 21.94 31.19
C ALA A 335 2.12 20.54 30.65
N HIS A 336 1.20 20.47 29.69
CA HIS A 336 0.71 19.20 29.14
C HIS A 336 1.55 18.75 27.95
N PRO A 337 1.74 17.42 27.76
CA PRO A 337 2.54 16.87 26.66
C PRO A 337 1.87 17.03 25.28
N LEU A 338 0.55 17.21 25.25
CA LEU A 338 -0.23 17.52 24.07
C LEU A 338 -1.12 18.74 24.34
N VAL A 339 -1.01 19.75 23.48
CA VAL A 339 -1.84 20.97 23.55
C VAL A 339 -2.58 21.22 22.25
N GLY A 340 -3.81 21.72 22.38
CA GLY A 340 -4.69 22.03 21.27
C GLY A 340 -4.70 23.51 20.95
N PHE A 341 -4.79 23.81 19.66
CA PHE A 341 -5.05 25.13 19.11
C PHE A 341 -6.23 25.08 18.18
N ARG A 342 -7.00 26.16 18.16
CA ARG A 342 -8.18 26.29 17.31
C ARG A 342 -8.04 27.51 16.40
N LEU A 343 -8.25 27.30 15.11
CA LEU A 343 -8.19 28.34 14.11
C LEU A 343 -9.61 28.76 13.75
N CYS A 344 -9.95 30.00 14.11
CA CYS A 344 -11.24 30.58 13.80
C CYS A 344 -11.38 30.84 12.29
N PRO A 345 -12.61 30.98 11.75
CA PRO A 345 -12.82 31.34 10.35
C PRO A 345 -12.19 32.69 9.94
N SER A 346 -11.93 33.56 10.92
CA SER A 346 -11.21 34.82 10.73
C SER A 346 -9.69 34.64 10.55
N GLY A 347 -9.16 33.43 10.63
CA GLY A 347 -7.73 33.12 10.59
C GLY A 347 -6.98 33.41 11.89
N ILE A 348 -7.70 33.68 12.98
CA ILE A 348 -7.12 33.94 14.31
C ILE A 348 -6.90 32.62 15.04
N LEU A 349 -5.65 32.39 15.47
CA LEU A 349 -5.27 31.22 16.27
C LEU A 349 -5.63 31.46 17.74
N ARG A 350 -6.31 30.50 18.37
CA ARG A 350 -6.70 30.55 19.78
C ARG A 350 -6.29 29.28 20.52
N GLY A 351 -5.97 29.41 21.80
CA GLY A 351 -5.45 28.33 22.63
C GLY A 351 -4.45 28.84 23.67
N PRO A 352 -3.68 27.95 24.32
CA PRO A 352 -3.75 26.50 24.22
C PRO A 352 -4.93 25.94 25.02
N TYR A 353 -5.42 24.75 24.67
CA TYR A 353 -6.31 23.96 25.51
C TYR A 353 -5.77 22.54 25.66
N GLU A 354 -6.15 21.84 26.73
CA GLU A 354 -5.73 20.45 26.94
C GLU A 354 -6.47 19.51 25.97
N VAL A 355 -5.74 18.61 25.32
CA VAL A 355 -6.31 17.60 24.43
C VAL A 355 -6.24 16.26 25.13
N GLU A 356 -7.40 15.62 25.31
CA GLU A 356 -7.49 14.24 25.77
C GLU A 356 -7.04 13.30 24.64
N SER A 357 -5.81 12.82 24.70
CA SER A 357 -5.31 11.74 23.84
C SER A 357 -4.50 10.74 24.65
N PRO A 358 -4.27 9.51 24.14
CA PRO A 358 -3.25 8.63 24.68
C PRO A 358 -1.92 9.39 24.71
N PRO A 359 -1.16 9.34 25.81
CA PRO A 359 0.14 10.00 25.87
C PRO A 359 1.07 9.31 24.85
N CYS A 360 1.63 10.08 23.92
CA CYS A 360 2.72 9.61 23.06
C CYS A 360 4.06 10.13 23.59
N LYS A 361 5.10 9.31 23.52
CA LYS A 361 6.46 9.72 23.87
C LYS A 361 7.16 10.28 22.65
N LEU A 362 7.68 11.50 22.76
CA LEU A 362 8.51 12.10 21.73
C LEU A 362 9.99 11.96 22.09
N SER A 363 10.79 11.63 21.09
CA SER A 363 12.25 11.70 21.17
C SER A 363 12.70 13.15 21.17
N ALA A 364 13.80 13.45 21.87
CA ALA A 364 14.48 14.74 21.75
C ALA A 364 15.20 14.86 20.39
N GLU A 365 15.74 13.74 19.90
CA GLU A 365 16.43 13.64 18.63
C GLU A 365 15.49 13.10 17.55
N CYS A 366 15.45 13.76 16.39
CA CYS A 366 14.64 13.33 15.27
C CYS A 366 15.45 12.38 14.39
N VAL A 367 14.86 11.26 13.95
CA VAL A 367 15.52 10.37 12.98
C VAL A 367 14.93 10.65 11.60
N ALA A 368 15.75 11.14 10.66
CA ALA A 368 15.32 11.31 9.28
C ALA A 368 15.23 9.96 8.56
N LEU A 369 14.37 9.87 7.55
CA LEU A 369 14.19 8.63 6.79
C LEU A 369 15.50 8.17 6.13
N CYS A 370 16.37 9.09 5.70
CA CYS A 370 17.70 8.73 5.18
C CYS A 370 18.59 8.00 6.20
N ASP A 371 18.62 8.48 7.43
CA ASP A 371 19.45 7.92 8.50
C ASP A 371 18.86 6.61 8.98
N PHE A 372 17.54 6.59 9.11
CA PHE A 372 16.77 5.39 9.43
C PHE A 372 17.04 4.24 8.45
N LEU A 373 16.99 4.51 7.15
CA LEU A 373 17.24 3.51 6.09
C LEU A 373 18.70 3.01 6.07
N SER A 374 19.64 3.76 6.65
CA SER A 374 21.06 3.40 6.65
C SER A 374 21.41 2.45 7.79
N VAL A 375 20.68 2.52 8.91
CA VAL A 375 20.98 1.76 10.13
C VAL A 375 20.02 0.59 10.31
N THR A 376 18.79 0.70 9.81
CA THR A 376 17.72 -0.26 10.11
C THR A 376 17.50 -1.23 8.97
N LYS A 377 17.36 -2.53 9.30
CA LYS A 377 17.13 -3.57 8.31
C LYS A 377 15.64 -3.70 8.03
N ARG A 378 15.30 -4.10 6.81
CA ARG A 378 13.92 -4.39 6.40
C ARG A 378 13.20 -5.35 7.35
N GLU A 379 13.94 -6.32 7.91
CA GLU A 379 13.43 -7.36 8.81
C GLU A 379 12.99 -6.83 10.19
N ASP A 380 13.39 -5.61 10.55
CA ASP A 380 13.07 -5.00 11.85
C ASP A 380 11.62 -4.49 11.93
N PHE A 381 10.93 -4.40 10.79
CA PHE A 381 9.54 -3.94 10.71
C PHE A 381 8.60 -4.93 10.05
N SER A 382 7.35 -4.88 10.49
CA SER A 382 6.30 -5.66 9.83
C SER A 382 6.05 -5.08 8.44
N LEU A 383 5.73 -5.95 7.48
CA LEU A 383 5.36 -5.52 6.14
C LEU A 383 4.14 -4.57 6.17
N LEU A 384 3.23 -4.75 7.14
CA LEU A 384 2.12 -3.83 7.39
C LEU A 384 2.60 -2.41 7.73
N ASP A 385 3.60 -2.25 8.61
CA ASP A 385 4.13 -0.93 8.96
C ASP A 385 4.74 -0.24 7.73
N LEU A 386 5.42 -1.01 6.86
CA LEU A 386 5.99 -0.51 5.60
C LEU A 386 4.89 -0.08 4.61
N TYR A 387 3.79 -0.84 4.50
CA TYR A 387 2.63 -0.44 3.71
C TYR A 387 2.00 0.83 4.26
N MET A 388 1.82 0.92 5.57
CA MET A 388 1.26 2.11 6.21
C MET A 388 2.12 3.34 5.94
N LEU A 389 3.44 3.24 6.08
CA LEU A 389 4.36 4.33 5.74
C LEU A 389 4.27 4.69 4.25
N ALA A 390 4.31 3.72 3.34
CA ALA A 390 4.19 3.94 1.90
C ALA A 390 2.88 4.68 1.54
N ILE A 391 1.74 4.21 2.05
CA ILE A 391 0.43 4.82 1.84
C ILE A 391 0.39 6.24 2.45
N THR A 392 0.99 6.45 3.62
CA THR A 392 1.12 7.78 4.22
C THR A 392 1.90 8.73 3.32
N LEU A 393 3.01 8.29 2.72
CA LEU A 393 3.80 9.13 1.81
C LEU A 393 3.03 9.48 0.53
N VAL A 394 2.37 8.51 -0.12
CA VAL A 394 1.61 8.76 -1.36
C VAL A 394 0.40 9.67 -1.08
N SER A 395 -0.36 9.37 -0.03
CA SER A 395 -1.51 10.20 0.36
C SER A 395 -1.09 11.61 0.79
N SER A 396 0.08 11.78 1.40
CA SER A 396 0.60 13.09 1.78
C SER A 396 0.92 13.97 0.57
N ILE A 397 1.51 13.39 -0.49
CA ILE A 397 1.70 14.12 -1.75
C ILE A 397 0.35 14.61 -2.30
N LEU A 398 -0.67 13.73 -2.34
CA LEU A 398 -1.98 14.08 -2.88
C LEU A 398 -2.66 15.17 -2.02
N GLN A 399 -2.46 15.15 -0.71
CA GLN A 399 -3.07 16.11 0.21
C GLN A 399 -2.33 17.45 0.29
N LEU A 400 -1.01 17.48 0.10
CA LEU A 400 -0.18 18.63 0.46
C LEU A 400 0.51 19.32 -0.71
N SER A 401 0.61 18.72 -1.91
CA SER A 401 1.36 19.27 -3.05
C SER A 401 0.95 20.69 -3.46
N GLU A 402 -0.33 21.05 -3.29
CA GLU A 402 -0.84 22.40 -3.57
C GLU A 402 -0.86 23.33 -2.34
N THR A 403 -0.26 22.91 -1.22
CA THR A 403 -0.21 23.66 0.04
C THR A 403 1.21 24.16 0.31
N PRO A 404 1.38 25.27 1.06
CA PRO A 404 2.71 25.78 1.43
C PRO A 404 3.63 24.78 2.14
N TRP A 405 3.07 23.72 2.73
CA TRP A 405 3.83 22.63 3.34
C TRP A 405 4.68 21.85 2.35
N LEU A 406 4.25 21.74 1.07
CA LEU A 406 4.89 20.88 0.06
C LEU A 406 5.04 21.57 -1.31
N GLN A 407 5.36 22.88 -1.31
CA GLN A 407 5.64 23.61 -2.57
C GLN A 407 7.07 23.43 -3.10
N GLN A 408 7.95 22.82 -2.31
CA GLN A 408 9.33 22.56 -2.68
C GLN A 408 9.56 21.07 -2.93
N LEU A 409 10.74 20.75 -3.49
CA LEU A 409 11.18 19.37 -3.65
C LEU A 409 11.28 18.70 -2.29
N TRP A 410 10.47 17.68 -2.07
CA TRP A 410 10.58 16.84 -0.89
C TRP A 410 11.57 15.70 -1.12
N SER A 411 12.18 15.24 -0.04
CA SER A 411 13.11 14.13 -0.05
C SER A 411 13.02 13.34 1.25
N LYS A 412 13.68 12.18 1.30
CA LYS A 412 13.85 11.39 2.53
C LYS A 412 14.50 12.16 3.69
N GLN A 413 15.15 13.30 3.46
CA GLN A 413 15.68 14.15 4.53
C GLN A 413 14.58 14.99 5.21
N ASN A 414 13.49 15.27 4.50
CA ASN A 414 12.37 16.06 5.00
C ASN A 414 11.34 15.21 5.77
N ILE A 415 11.49 13.88 5.74
CA ILE A 415 10.64 12.93 6.44
C ILE A 415 11.35 12.48 7.71
N GLN A 416 10.75 12.73 8.87
CA GLN A 416 11.32 12.40 10.18
C GLN A 416 10.37 11.57 11.04
N PHE A 417 10.96 10.84 11.99
CA PHE A 417 10.24 10.09 13.02
C PHE A 417 10.56 10.70 14.38
N LEU A 418 9.52 11.22 15.04
CA LEU A 418 9.61 11.86 16.36
C LEU A 418 9.04 11.00 17.48
N ARG A 419 8.06 10.15 17.17
CA ARG A 419 7.38 9.30 18.15
C ARG A 419 8.19 8.05 18.43
N LEU A 420 8.22 7.66 19.70
CA LEU A 420 8.77 6.38 20.16
C LEU A 420 7.64 5.37 20.32
N ARG A 421 7.95 4.09 20.07
CA ARG A 421 7.02 2.99 20.35
C ARG A 421 6.90 2.80 21.86
N ASP A 422 5.73 2.38 22.33
CA ASP A 422 5.47 2.13 23.77
C ASP A 422 6.31 0.97 24.37
N ASN A 423 7.06 0.23 23.56
CA ASN A 423 7.91 -0.87 24.01
C ASN A 423 9.22 -0.36 24.67
N ARG A 424 9.82 -1.21 25.51
CA ARG A 424 11.02 -0.91 26.33
C ARG A 424 12.31 -0.57 25.56
N ASP A 425 12.28 -0.53 24.24
CA ASP A 425 13.47 -0.43 23.38
C ASP A 425 13.65 0.96 22.74
N ASP A 426 12.79 1.94 23.09
CA ASP A 426 12.79 3.32 22.56
C ASP A 426 12.96 3.37 21.03
N SER A 427 12.44 2.37 20.31
CA SER A 427 12.48 2.32 18.86
C SER A 427 11.50 3.32 18.26
N VAL A 428 11.87 3.90 17.12
CA VAL A 428 11.05 4.90 16.44
C VAL A 428 9.75 4.30 15.89
N ASP A 429 8.69 5.07 15.96
CA ASP A 429 7.40 4.74 15.37
C ASP A 429 7.30 5.26 13.94
N ILE A 430 7.39 4.33 12.99
CA ILE A 430 7.33 4.66 11.56
C ILE A 430 5.91 4.87 11.02
N ARG A 431 4.87 4.64 11.84
CA ARG A 431 3.47 4.86 11.43
C ARG A 431 3.07 6.34 11.46
N HIS A 432 3.82 7.15 12.18
CA HIS A 432 3.58 8.58 12.34
C HIS A 432 4.77 9.40 11.85
N PRO A 433 5.08 9.39 10.54
CA PRO A 433 6.12 10.24 9.97
C PRO A 433 5.70 11.71 10.02
N TYR A 434 6.69 12.58 10.06
CA TYR A 434 6.54 14.03 10.08
C TYR A 434 7.26 14.66 8.90
N LEU A 435 6.66 15.70 8.33
CA LEU A 435 7.25 16.56 7.32
C LEU A 435 7.78 17.83 7.99
N ILE A 436 9.08 18.07 7.87
CA ILE A 436 9.73 19.25 8.47
C ILE A 436 9.62 20.45 7.53
N GLN A 437 9.42 21.62 8.12
CA GLN A 437 9.53 22.89 7.41
C GLN A 437 11.00 23.31 7.25
N GLY A 438 11.45 23.55 6.01
CA GLY A 438 12.75 24.17 5.70
C GLY A 438 13.97 23.27 5.92
N GLY A 439 14.33 22.49 4.90
CA GLY A 439 15.66 21.89 4.78
C GLY A 439 16.52 22.67 3.77
N PRO A 440 17.87 22.52 3.80
CA PRO A 440 18.70 23.06 2.73
C PRO A 440 18.21 22.51 1.39
N GLY A 441 17.80 23.41 0.50
CA GLY A 441 17.31 23.05 -0.83
C GLY A 441 18.33 22.14 -1.51
N THR A 442 17.86 20.98 -1.97
CA THR A 442 18.68 20.08 -2.76
C THR A 442 19.24 20.85 -3.97
N THR A 443 20.54 20.62 -4.21
CA THR A 443 21.33 21.11 -5.34
C THR A 443 20.62 20.84 -6.68
N PRO A 444 20.96 21.58 -7.76
CA PRO A 444 20.10 21.70 -8.93
C PRO A 444 19.99 20.37 -9.70
N SER A 445 18.98 19.57 -9.36
CA SER A 445 18.44 18.53 -10.24
C SER A 445 17.71 19.19 -11.41
N ASP A 446 17.75 18.51 -12.56
CA ASP A 446 17.34 18.95 -13.89
C ASP A 446 16.12 19.90 -13.87
N ARG A 447 16.38 21.22 -13.98
CA ARG A 447 15.33 22.26 -13.96
C ARG A 447 14.33 22.13 -15.11
N ARG A 448 14.59 21.21 -16.06
CA ARG A 448 13.71 20.92 -17.20
C ARG A 448 12.43 20.18 -16.79
N GLN A 449 12.44 19.52 -15.63
CA GLN A 449 11.35 18.71 -15.12
C GLN A 449 10.41 19.50 -14.18
N PRO A 450 9.07 19.32 -14.29
CA PRO A 450 8.12 19.92 -13.34
C PRO A 450 8.46 19.55 -11.89
N VAL A 451 8.12 20.42 -10.92
CA VAL A 451 8.31 20.14 -9.49
C VAL A 451 7.56 18.86 -9.10
N ASP A 452 6.33 18.70 -9.57
CA ASP A 452 5.49 17.55 -9.27
C ASP A 452 6.05 16.26 -9.88
N GLY A 453 6.55 16.31 -11.11
CA GLY A 453 7.28 15.18 -11.72
C GLY A 453 8.48 14.76 -10.87
N ARG A 454 9.30 15.73 -10.41
CA ARG A 454 10.44 15.46 -9.53
C ARG A 454 10.03 14.91 -8.16
N ASN A 455 8.94 15.41 -7.58
CA ASN A 455 8.37 14.86 -6.34
C ASN A 455 7.90 13.41 -6.52
N MET A 456 7.40 13.05 -7.70
CA MET A 456 7.05 11.66 -8.03
C MET A 456 8.28 10.76 -8.19
N LEU A 457 9.39 11.25 -8.74
CA LEU A 457 10.65 10.50 -8.74
C LEU A 457 11.16 10.27 -7.32
N ALA A 458 11.17 11.30 -6.47
CA ALA A 458 11.55 11.18 -5.06
C ALA A 458 10.66 10.17 -4.32
N LEU A 459 9.34 10.19 -4.58
CA LEU A 459 8.41 9.20 -4.05
C LEU A 459 8.75 7.78 -4.52
N ALA A 460 9.00 7.58 -5.82
CA ALA A 460 9.35 6.26 -6.37
C ALA A 460 10.59 5.67 -5.68
N ILE A 461 11.60 6.51 -5.46
CA ILE A 461 12.84 6.14 -4.78
C ILE A 461 12.56 5.79 -3.32
N MET A 462 11.84 6.64 -2.57
CA MET A 462 11.50 6.33 -1.17
C MET A 462 10.70 5.03 -1.04
N LEU A 463 9.75 4.77 -1.95
CA LEU A 463 9.00 3.52 -1.97
C LEU A 463 9.90 2.29 -2.20
N LEU A 464 10.87 2.40 -3.12
CA LEU A 464 11.88 1.35 -3.35
C LEU A 464 12.75 1.14 -2.11
N GLU A 465 13.23 2.22 -1.48
CA GLU A 465 14.09 2.17 -0.32
C GLU A 465 13.38 1.57 0.90
N ILE A 466 12.13 1.96 1.16
CA ILE A 466 11.30 1.44 2.25
C ILE A 466 11.11 -0.08 2.12
N GLN A 467 10.77 -0.58 0.93
CA GLN A 467 10.61 -2.03 0.72
C GLN A 467 11.94 -2.79 0.74
N SER A 468 13.02 -2.10 0.40
CA SER A 468 14.35 -2.70 0.31
C SER A 468 15.11 -2.71 1.63
N GLY A 469 14.81 -1.76 2.53
CA GLY A 469 15.63 -1.44 3.70
C GLY A 469 17.06 -1.07 3.31
N THR A 470 17.21 -0.32 2.23
CA THR A 470 18.53 0.06 1.70
C THR A 470 18.41 1.40 0.96
N PRO A 471 19.34 2.36 1.15
CA PRO A 471 19.33 3.61 0.41
C PRO A 471 19.74 3.43 -1.07
N ILE A 472 19.17 4.22 -1.98
CA ILE A 472 19.46 4.13 -3.43
C ILE A 472 20.94 4.38 -3.75
N GLU A 473 21.62 5.16 -2.92
CA GLU A 473 23.05 5.48 -3.05
C GLU A 473 23.91 4.22 -2.97
N SER A 474 23.47 3.17 -2.25
CA SER A 474 24.25 1.93 -2.13
C SER A 474 24.20 1.05 -3.39
N VAL A 475 23.24 1.30 -4.29
CA VAL A 475 23.06 0.52 -5.52
C VAL A 475 23.40 1.31 -6.78
N ARG A 476 23.72 2.60 -6.63
CA ARG A 476 24.10 3.49 -7.72
C ARG A 476 25.42 3.06 -8.36
N GLN A 477 25.44 3.01 -9.68
CA GLN A 477 26.68 2.80 -10.46
C GLN A 477 27.25 4.16 -10.88
N ASP A 478 28.57 4.25 -11.11
CA ASP A 478 29.34 5.47 -11.38
C ASP A 478 28.55 6.61 -12.06
N GLN A 479 28.25 7.66 -11.29
CA GLN A 479 27.56 8.89 -11.73
C GLN A 479 26.21 8.68 -12.46
N GLU A 480 25.58 7.51 -12.29
CA GLU A 480 24.28 7.20 -12.87
C GLU A 480 23.18 8.13 -12.30
N ALA A 481 22.30 8.61 -13.18
CA ALA A 481 21.18 9.44 -12.80
C ALA A 481 20.12 8.66 -12.01
N ASP A 482 19.43 9.34 -11.08
CA ASP A 482 18.45 8.75 -10.16
C ASP A 482 17.38 7.89 -10.85
N LEU A 483 16.84 8.38 -11.98
CA LEU A 483 15.84 7.64 -12.76
C LEU A 483 16.37 6.30 -13.26
N THR A 484 17.59 6.30 -13.80
CA THR A 484 18.20 5.10 -14.39
C THR A 484 18.52 4.09 -13.29
N THR A 485 19.10 4.56 -12.18
CA THR A 485 19.36 3.72 -11.00
C THR A 485 18.05 3.14 -10.45
N ALA A 486 16.99 3.94 -10.31
CA ALA A 486 15.70 3.49 -9.80
C ALA A 486 15.04 2.44 -10.70
N LYS A 487 15.04 2.63 -12.03
CA LYS A 487 14.51 1.66 -12.99
C LYS A 487 15.26 0.33 -12.92
N ARG A 488 16.59 0.38 -13.03
CA ARG A 488 17.44 -0.81 -12.96
C ARG A 488 17.25 -1.55 -11.63
N TRP A 489 17.10 -0.81 -10.54
CA TRP A 489 16.89 -1.39 -9.22
C TRP A 489 15.50 -2.02 -9.06
N LEU A 490 14.46 -1.38 -9.58
CA LEU A 490 13.11 -1.95 -9.65
C LEU A 490 13.11 -3.28 -10.40
N ASP A 491 13.73 -3.32 -11.58
CA ASP A 491 13.84 -4.53 -12.41
C ASP A 491 14.56 -5.66 -11.64
N MET A 492 15.71 -5.35 -11.02
CA MET A 492 16.41 -6.32 -10.17
C MET A 492 15.56 -6.84 -9.00
N ARG A 493 14.74 -5.99 -8.39
CA ARG A 493 13.87 -6.38 -7.26
C ARG A 493 12.69 -7.24 -7.71
N LEU A 494 12.15 -6.95 -8.90
CA LEU A 494 11.13 -7.77 -9.57
C LEU A 494 11.67 -9.15 -9.93
N GLU A 495 12.81 -9.23 -10.62
CA GLU A 495 13.49 -10.49 -10.94
C GLU A 495 13.88 -11.29 -9.68
N ALA A 496 14.19 -10.57 -8.60
CA ALA A 496 14.47 -11.18 -7.32
C ALA A 496 13.21 -11.54 -6.53
N GLY A 497 11.98 -11.32 -7.03
CA GLY A 497 10.73 -11.64 -6.34
C GLY A 497 10.61 -11.00 -4.95
N ARG A 498 11.15 -9.77 -4.79
CA ARG A 498 11.15 -9.02 -3.52
C ARG A 498 10.13 -7.89 -3.47
N LEU A 499 9.38 -7.67 -4.55
CA LEU A 499 8.30 -6.71 -4.66
C LEU A 499 7.06 -7.42 -5.22
N SER A 500 5.89 -7.08 -4.72
CA SER A 500 4.63 -7.46 -5.36
C SER A 500 4.45 -6.70 -6.66
N TRP A 501 3.61 -7.22 -7.54
CA TRP A 501 3.35 -6.57 -8.83
C TRP A 501 2.61 -5.24 -8.66
N GLN A 502 1.74 -5.11 -7.65
CA GLN A 502 1.00 -3.88 -7.36
C GLN A 502 1.94 -2.80 -6.83
N PHE A 503 2.83 -3.16 -5.90
CA PHE A 503 3.80 -2.23 -5.36
C PHE A 503 4.80 -1.79 -6.45
N ALA A 504 5.28 -2.73 -7.27
CA ALA A 504 6.11 -2.41 -8.43
C ALA A 504 5.36 -1.59 -9.48
N GLY A 505 4.07 -1.85 -9.70
CA GLY A 505 3.20 -1.07 -10.58
C GLY A 505 3.01 0.36 -10.08
N ALA A 506 2.87 0.56 -8.77
CA ALA A 506 2.81 1.87 -8.14
C ALA A 506 4.13 2.65 -8.33
N ILE A 507 5.28 2.01 -8.08
CA ILE A 507 6.60 2.60 -8.33
C ILE A 507 6.77 2.94 -9.82
N THR A 508 6.41 2.02 -10.71
CA THR A 508 6.48 2.24 -12.17
C THR A 508 5.64 3.44 -12.59
N SER A 509 4.42 3.57 -12.02
CA SER A 509 3.54 4.70 -12.29
C SER A 509 4.14 6.01 -11.80
N CYS A 510 4.80 6.05 -10.63
CA CYS A 510 5.55 7.21 -10.17
C CYS A 510 6.69 7.60 -11.14
N LEU A 511 7.47 6.62 -11.62
CA LEU A 511 8.54 6.86 -12.60
C LEU A 511 8.00 7.34 -13.95
N GLN A 512 6.82 6.88 -14.37
CA GLN A 512 6.12 7.39 -15.55
C GLN A 512 5.65 8.83 -15.35
N CYS A 513 5.15 9.18 -14.16
CA CYS A 513 4.77 10.55 -13.82
C CYS A 513 5.97 11.50 -13.88
N TYR A 514 7.16 11.06 -13.48
CA TYR A 514 8.39 11.84 -13.69
C TYR A 514 8.70 12.05 -15.17
N LEU A 515 8.36 11.12 -16.07
CA LEU A 515 8.63 11.31 -17.49
C LEU A 515 7.59 12.17 -18.21
N ASP A 516 6.50 12.53 -17.54
CA ASP A 516 5.43 13.36 -18.09
C ASP A 516 5.80 14.86 -17.97
N PRO A 517 6.03 15.57 -19.08
CA PRO A 517 6.35 16.99 -19.04
C PRO A 517 5.16 17.86 -18.58
N SER A 518 3.94 17.30 -18.56
CA SER A 518 2.73 17.96 -18.09
C SER A 518 2.36 17.62 -16.65
N ALA A 519 3.22 16.88 -15.93
CA ALA A 519 3.00 16.46 -14.56
C ALA A 519 2.70 17.67 -13.65
N SER A 520 1.45 17.72 -13.15
CA SER A 520 1.01 18.74 -12.21
C SER A 520 -0.16 18.23 -11.36
N PHE A 521 -0.08 18.38 -10.04
CA PHE A 521 -1.18 18.02 -9.15
C PHE A 521 -2.39 18.96 -9.23
N SER A 522 -2.23 20.13 -9.84
CA SER A 522 -3.33 21.02 -10.20
C SER A 522 -4.11 20.50 -11.42
N ASN A 523 -3.55 19.57 -12.20
CA ASN A 523 -4.27 18.88 -13.28
C ASN A 523 -5.11 17.72 -12.69
N PRO A 524 -6.44 17.76 -12.79
CA PRO A 524 -7.32 16.71 -12.25
C PRO A 524 -7.06 15.31 -12.83
N ASP A 525 -6.63 15.23 -14.08
CA ASP A 525 -6.36 13.94 -14.74
C ASP A 525 -5.07 13.31 -14.23
N PHE A 526 -4.02 14.12 -14.05
CA PHE A 526 -2.77 13.68 -13.43
C PHE A 526 -3.00 13.26 -11.98
N PHE A 527 -3.74 14.08 -11.23
CA PHE A 527 -4.14 13.77 -9.86
C PHE A 527 -4.84 12.39 -9.78
N ARG A 528 -5.88 12.20 -10.60
CA ARG A 528 -6.65 10.94 -10.65
C ARG A 528 -5.78 9.77 -11.06
N ALA A 529 -4.86 9.97 -12.00
CA ALA A 529 -3.93 8.91 -12.40
C ALA A 529 -3.02 8.48 -11.25
N VAL A 530 -2.51 9.40 -10.43
CA VAL A 530 -1.71 9.06 -9.24
C VAL A 530 -2.56 8.36 -8.19
N GLU A 531 -3.79 8.84 -7.93
CA GLU A 531 -4.72 8.19 -7.01
C GLU A 531 -5.02 6.74 -7.45
N GLU A 532 -5.39 6.52 -8.71
CA GLU A 532 -5.82 5.22 -9.23
C GLU A 532 -4.66 4.24 -9.44
N LYS A 533 -3.49 4.72 -9.86
CA LYS A 533 -2.36 3.85 -10.26
C LYS A 533 -1.25 3.74 -9.23
N VAL A 534 -1.22 4.63 -8.22
CA VAL A 534 -0.22 4.59 -7.15
C VAL A 534 -0.88 4.29 -5.81
N LEU A 535 -1.81 5.14 -5.36
CA LEU A 535 -2.44 4.95 -4.05
C LEU A 535 -3.36 3.72 -4.03
N GLY A 536 -4.16 3.54 -5.09
CA GLY A 536 -5.12 2.44 -5.23
C GLY A 536 -4.51 1.06 -5.06
N PRO A 537 -3.49 0.69 -5.86
CA PRO A 537 -2.87 -0.63 -5.77
C PRO A 537 -2.25 -0.90 -4.38
N LEU A 538 -1.60 0.10 -3.78
CA LEU A 538 -0.99 -0.03 -2.45
C LEU A 538 -2.04 -0.23 -1.35
N GLU A 539 -3.10 0.58 -1.34
CA GLU A 539 -4.17 0.47 -0.35
C GLU A 539 -4.94 -0.84 -0.52
N ASN A 540 -5.25 -1.23 -1.75
CA ASN A 540 -5.97 -2.47 -2.05
C ASN A 540 -5.16 -3.70 -1.64
N GLU A 541 -3.86 -3.73 -1.94
CA GLU A 541 -2.99 -4.84 -1.53
C GLU A 541 -2.86 -4.91 -0.01
N MET A 542 -2.66 -3.77 0.66
CA MET A 542 -2.61 -3.73 2.13
C MET A 542 -3.93 -4.20 2.76
N GLN A 543 -5.08 -3.72 2.29
CA GLN A 543 -6.40 -4.14 2.79
C GLN A 543 -6.64 -5.64 2.52
N TYR A 544 -6.19 -6.15 1.39
CA TYR A 544 -6.30 -7.57 1.08
C TYR A 544 -5.44 -8.44 2.03
N LEU A 545 -4.19 -8.02 2.29
CA LEU A 545 -3.27 -8.76 3.16
C LEU A 545 -3.58 -8.59 4.66
N TYR A 546 -4.05 -7.42 5.07
CA TYR A 546 -4.11 -6.99 6.48
C TYR A 546 -5.42 -6.32 6.89
N GLY A 547 -6.48 -6.32 6.08
CA GLY A 547 -7.73 -5.59 6.36
C GLY A 547 -8.49 -6.01 7.63
N SER A 548 -8.07 -7.08 8.32
CA SER A 548 -8.55 -7.41 9.67
C SER A 548 -7.82 -6.66 10.79
N TYR A 549 -6.67 -6.04 10.50
CA TYR A 549 -5.77 -5.38 11.45
C TYR A 549 -5.74 -3.85 11.31
N VAL A 550 -6.39 -3.30 10.27
CA VAL A 550 -6.45 -1.88 9.91
C VAL A 550 -7.90 -1.43 9.84
#